data_AF-A0A550H2A8-F1
#
_entry.id   AF-A0A550H2A8-F1
#
_cell.length_a   1.000
_cell.length_b   1.000
_cell.length_c   1.000
_cell.angle_alpha   90.00
_cell.angle_beta   90.00
_cell.angle_gamma   90.00
#
_symmetry.space_group_name_H-M   'P 1'
#
loop_
_entity.id
_entity.type
_entity.pdbx_description
1 polymer ?
#
loop_
_entity_poly.entity_id
_entity_poly.type
_entity_poly.pdbx_seq_one_letter_code
_entity_poly.pdbx_strand_id
1 'polypeptide(L)' 'MSEGDTFWVSLAEKFFGLILTIIGALFLYFTLTSTALGGFTGLFGFLGIVVLLIGLFLLVVKPPE' A
#
# COMPACT_ATOMS: atom_id res chain seq x y z
N MET A 1 8.45 25.96 -0.46
CA MET A 1 7.04 25.70 -0.84
C MET A 1 6.15 26.46 0.12
N SER A 2 4.90 26.78 -0.24
CA SER A 2 3.97 27.38 0.74
C SER A 2 3.68 26.37 1.86
N GLU A 3 3.51 26.82 3.11
CA GLU A 3 3.13 25.93 4.23
C GLU A 3 1.85 25.14 3.92
N GLY A 4 0.90 25.78 3.22
CA GLY A 4 -0.33 25.13 2.77
C GLY A 4 -0.09 23.99 1.78
N ASP A 5 0.85 24.15 0.85
CA ASP A 5 1.16 23.09 -0.14
C ASP A 5 1.73 21.85 0.54
N THR A 6 2.61 22.04 1.53
CA THR A 6 3.25 20.95 2.28
C THR A 6 2.22 20.15 3.09
N PHE A 7 1.22 20.82 3.66
CA PHE A 7 0.11 20.17 4.36
C PHE A 7 -0.73 19.28 3.41
N TRP A 8 -1.14 19.80 2.26
CA TRP A 8 -1.98 19.05 1.31
C TRP A 8 -1.24 17.85 0.72
N VAL A 9 0.06 17.97 0.46
CA VAL A 9 0.90 16.85 0.01
C VAL A 9 0.96 15.78 1.09
N SER A 10 1.23 16.15 2.35
CA SER A 10 1.27 15.19 3.46
C SER A 10 -0.07 14.47 3.65
N LEU A 11 -1.18 15.19 3.60
CA LEU A 11 -2.51 14.60 3.72
C LEU A 11 -2.77 13.59 2.59
N ALA A 12 -2.44 13.96 1.36
CA ALA A 12 -2.59 13.07 0.20
C ALA A 12 -1.72 11.82 0.36
N GLU A 13 -0.45 11.93 0.77
CA GLU A 13 0.43 10.79 1.02
C GLU A 13 -0.17 9.81 2.04
N LYS A 14 -0.68 10.32 3.17
CA LYS A 14 -1.32 9.46 4.19
C LYS A 14 -2.60 8.82 3.68
N PHE A 15 -3.42 9.56 2.94
CA PHE A 15 -4.65 9.03 2.35
C PHE A 15 -4.38 7.90 1.35
N PHE A 16 -3.44 8.11 0.41
CA PHE A 16 -3.04 7.07 -0.54
C PHE A 16 -2.34 5.91 0.15
N GLY A 17 -1.54 6.17 1.19
CA GLY A 17 -0.94 5.12 2.02
C GLY A 17 -1.99 4.21 2.67
N LEU A 18 -3.07 4.78 3.22
CA LEU A 18 -4.17 4.02 3.79
C LEU A 18 -4.88 3.17 2.73
N ILE A 19 -5.21 3.76 1.58
CA ILE A 19 -5.85 3.04 0.46
C ILE A 19 -4.97 1.88 -0.01
N LEU A 20 -3.69 2.12 -0.25
CA LEU A 20 -2.76 1.08 -0.70
C LEU A 20 -2.58 -0.03 0.35
N THR A 21 -2.60 0.31 1.63
CA THR A 21 -2.57 -0.67 2.72
C THR A 21 -3.79 -1.58 2.67
N ILE A 22 -4.98 -1.02 2.50
CA ILE A 22 -6.23 -1.79 2.39
C ILE A 22 -6.21 -2.68 1.14
N ILE A 23 -5.82 -2.12 -0.02
CA ILE A 23 -5.73 -2.87 -1.27
C ILE A 23 -4.72 -4.01 -1.15
N GLY A 24 -3.53 -3.75 -0.60
CA GLY A 24 -2.49 -4.76 -0.40
C GLY A 24 -2.96 -5.88 0.54
N ALA A 25 -3.64 -5.54 1.62
CA ALA A 25 -4.21 -6.52 2.55
C ALA A 25 -5.30 -7.39 1.90
N LEU A 26 -6.24 -6.78 1.16
CA LEU A 26 -7.29 -7.52 0.44
C LEU A 26 -6.69 -8.39 -0.66
N PHE A 27 -5.72 -7.88 -1.41
CA PHE A 27 -5.04 -8.63 -2.46
C PHE A 27 -4.30 -9.85 -1.88
N LEU A 28 -3.60 -9.70 -0.76
CA LEU A 28 -3.00 -10.83 -0.07
C LEU A 28 -4.04 -11.83 0.43
N TYR A 29 -5.12 -11.36 1.05
CA TYR A 29 -6.19 -12.22 1.51
C TYR A 29 -6.74 -13.08 0.36
N PHE A 30 -7.17 -12.46 -0.74
CA PHE A 30 -7.73 -13.19 -1.88
C PHE A 30 -6.71 -14.10 -2.57
N THR A 31 -5.43 -13.74 -2.58
CA THR A 31 -4.36 -14.59 -3.11
C THR A 31 -4.19 -15.85 -2.27
N LEU A 32 -4.14 -15.72 -0.94
CA LEU A 32 -3.88 -16.82 -0.02
C LEU A 32 -5.09 -17.74 0.18
N THR A 33 -6.31 -17.21 0.05
CA THR A 33 -7.54 -18.00 0.21
C THR A 33 -8.04 -18.63 -1.10
N SER A 34 -7.41 -18.30 -2.23
CA SER A 34 -7.86 -18.80 -3.53
C SER A 34 -7.21 -20.13 -3.89
N THR A 35 -8.02 -21.07 -4.34
CA THR A 35 -7.56 -22.36 -4.88
C THR A 35 -7.28 -22.29 -6.38
N ALA A 36 -7.60 -21.18 -7.05
CA ALA A 36 -7.52 -21.04 -8.50
C ALA A 36 -6.14 -20.61 -9.03
N LEU A 37 -5.27 -20.05 -8.18
CA LEU A 37 -3.98 -19.50 -8.62
C LEU A 37 -2.90 -20.58 -8.85
N GLY A 38 -3.04 -21.76 -8.25
CA GLY A 38 -2.05 -22.83 -8.35
C GLY A 38 -0.63 -22.33 -8.05
N GLY A 39 0.30 -22.58 -8.99
CA GLY A 39 1.70 -22.13 -8.87
C GLY A 39 1.91 -20.62 -8.90
N PHE A 40 0.94 -19.83 -9.38
CA PHE A 40 1.05 -18.37 -9.41
C PHE A 40 0.81 -17.70 -8.05
N THR A 41 0.36 -18.46 -7.04
CA THR A 41 0.13 -17.95 -5.67
C THR A 41 1.37 -17.24 -5.11
N GLY A 42 2.58 -17.76 -5.40
CA GLY A 42 3.83 -17.13 -4.98
C GLY A 42 4.05 -15.74 -5.61
N LEU A 43 3.81 -15.61 -6.92
CA LEU A 43 3.96 -14.33 -7.64
C LEU A 43 2.96 -13.30 -7.13
N PHE A 44 1.66 -13.63 -7.10
CA PHE A 44 0.63 -12.72 -6.64
C PHE A 44 0.77 -12.39 -5.14
N GLY A 45 1.27 -13.35 -4.34
CA GLY A 45 1.54 -13.14 -2.92
C GLY A 45 2.68 -12.14 -2.73
N PHE A 46 3.76 -12.29 -3.48
CA PHE A 46 4.86 -11.32 -3.49
C PHE A 46 4.38 -9.92 -3.91
N LEU A 47 3.59 -9.81 -4.97
CA LEU A 47 3.04 -8.53 -5.43
C LEU A 47 2.13 -7.89 -4.37
N GLY A 48 1.29 -8.67 -3.68
CA GLY A 48 0.47 -8.20 -2.58
C GLY A 48 1.29 -7.67 -1.40
N ILE A 49 2.39 -8.35 -1.03
CA ILE A 49 3.33 -7.89 -0.01
C ILE A 49 3.95 -6.55 -0.43
N VAL A 50 4.41 -6.42 -1.68
CA VAL A 50 5.00 -5.16 -2.18
C VAL A 50 4.01 -4.00 -2.07
N VAL A 51 2.76 -4.19 -2.53
CA VAL A 51 1.72 -3.15 -2.44
C VAL A 51 1.44 -2.78 -0.98
N LEU A 52 1.33 -3.77 -0.09
CA LEU A 52 1.10 -3.54 1.33
C LEU A 52 2.25 -2.74 1.96
N LEU A 53 3.50 -3.10 1.66
CA LEU A 53 4.69 -2.40 2.16
C LEU A 53 4.75 -0.95 1.67
N ILE A 54 4.39 -0.68 0.41
CA ILE A 54 4.31 0.70 -0.11
C ILE A 54 3.24 1.50 0.64
N GLY A 55 2.06 0.92 0.88
CA GLY A 55 1.00 1.56 1.66
C GLY A 55 1.45 1.91 3.08
N LEU A 56 2.06 0.95 3.78
CA LEU A 56 2.59 1.13 5.13
C LEU A 56 3.73 2.16 5.15
N PHE A 57 4.61 2.16 4.14
CA PHE A 57 5.69 3.13 4.02
C PHE A 57 5.14 4.56 3.95
N LEU A 58 4.14 4.82 3.10
CA LEU A 58 3.50 6.13 3.01
C LEU A 58 2.84 6.57 4.33
N LEU A 59 2.33 5.62 5.12
CA LEU A 59 1.75 5.92 6.45
C LEU A 59 2.81 6.23 7.51
N VAL A 60 3.93 5.53 7.53
CA VAL A 60 4.94 5.63 8.60
C VAL A 60 5.99 6.70 8.32
N VAL A 61 6.39 6.87 7.07
CA VAL A 61 7.47 7.80 6.71
C VAL A 61 7.03 9.23 6.94
N LYS A 62 7.90 10.02 7.58
CA LYS A 62 7.69 11.46 7.74
C LYS A 62 7.88 12.13 6.37
N PRO A 63 6.97 13.02 5.95
CA PRO A 63 7.19 13.84 4.77
C PRO A 63 8.50 14.62 4.92
N PRO A 64 9.28 14.80 3.83
CA PRO A 64 10.44 15.68 3.87
C PRO A 64 10.00 17.12 4.19
N GLU A 65 10.70 17.77 5.13
CA GLU A 65 10.47 19.16 5.53
C GLU A 65 10.86 20.17 4.44
#